data_AF-A0A8K1D971-F1
#
_entry.id   AF-A0A8K1D971-F1
#
_cell.length_a   1.000
_cell.length_b   1.000
_cell.length_c   1.000
_cell.angle_alpha   90.00
_cell.angle_beta   90.00
_cell.angle_gamma   90.00
#
_symmetry.space_group_name_H-M   'P 1'
#
loop_
_entity.id
_entity.type
_entity.pdbx_description
1 polymer ?
#
loop_
_entity_poly.entity_id
_entity_poly.type
_entity_poly.pdbx_seq_one_letter_code
_entity_poly.pdbx_strand_id
1 'polypeptide(L)'
;MKRKGAETEWKRLAADEASKHQQVGDPLYAIQPDILTGHGAYASPNVQLIYPIVMHQLSQSLALKAILLVPDKKKPLPDASIKQGASESYSQFIDRLAAALKDTPDLTTEVQDKLFCTLAFDNTNSCTRTILAFYTSPGKSS
;
A
#
# COMPACT_ATOMS: atom_id res chain seq x y z
N MET A 1 10.32 8.26 11.92
CA MET A 1 10.41 6.86 11.45
C MET A 1 9.81 6.66 10.05
N LYS A 2 8.66 7.27 9.71
CA LYS A 2 8.04 7.28 8.36
C LYS A 2 9.00 7.71 7.23
N ARG A 3 9.69 8.85 7.42
CA ARG A 3 10.62 9.44 6.43
C ARG A 3 11.74 8.49 5.95
N LYS A 4 12.38 7.74 6.86
CA LYS A 4 13.45 6.79 6.49
C LYS A 4 12.93 5.58 5.70
N GLY A 5 11.72 5.12 6.00
CA GLY A 5 11.07 4.04 5.25
C GLY A 5 10.71 4.49 3.84
N ALA A 6 10.03 5.63 3.73
CA ALA A 6 9.64 6.22 2.43
C ALA A 6 10.87 6.50 1.55
N GLU A 7 11.96 6.99 2.12
CA GLU A 7 13.21 7.20 1.39
C GLU A 7 13.80 5.89 0.84
N THR A 8 13.77 4.81 1.63
CA THR A 8 14.27 3.50 1.20
C THR A 8 13.42 2.94 0.06
N GLU A 9 12.10 3.04 0.18
CA GLU A 9 11.17 2.58 -0.85
C GLU A 9 11.26 3.43 -2.12
N TRP A 10 11.47 4.74 -1.99
CA TRP A 10 11.70 5.63 -3.14
C TRP A 10 12.97 5.24 -3.90
N LYS A 11 14.07 4.94 -3.20
CA LYS A 11 15.31 4.44 -3.82
C LYS A 11 15.08 3.12 -4.56
N ARG A 12 14.32 2.20 -3.97
CA ARG A 12 13.96 0.92 -4.60
C ARG A 12 13.15 1.14 -5.89
N LEU A 13 12.11 1.95 -5.83
CA LEU A 13 11.25 2.27 -6.98
C LEU A 13 12.02 3.00 -8.09
N ALA A 14 12.95 3.89 -7.74
CA ALA A 14 13.81 4.58 -8.70
C ALA A 14 14.76 3.63 -9.42
N ALA A 15 15.30 2.62 -8.73
CA ALA A 15 16.11 1.57 -9.34
C ALA A 15 15.29 0.70 -10.30
N ASP A 16 14.09 0.29 -9.89
CA ASP A 16 13.18 -0.46 -10.75
C ASP A 16 12.83 0.33 -12.02
N GLU A 17 12.54 1.63 -11.90
CA GLU A 17 12.17 2.47 -13.04
C GLU A 17 13.35 2.71 -13.99
N ALA A 18 14.53 3.02 -13.46
CA ALA A 18 15.76 3.15 -14.24
C ALA A 18 16.10 1.90 -15.07
N SER A 19 15.77 0.71 -14.54
CA SER A 19 15.99 -0.57 -15.25
C SER A 19 15.09 -0.75 -16.48
N LYS A 20 13.97 -0.03 -16.56
CA LYS A 20 13.03 -0.10 -17.71
C LYS A 20 13.51 0.76 -18.88
N HIS A 21 14.21 1.85 -18.60
CA HIS A 21 14.66 2.83 -19.59
C HIS A 21 16.06 2.52 -20.14
N GLN A 22 16.28 1.28 -20.61
CA GLN A 22 17.57 0.82 -21.16
C GLN A 22 17.58 0.77 -22.69
N GLN A 23 16.52 1.27 -23.35
CA GLN A 23 16.40 1.22 -24.80
C GLN A 23 16.89 2.50 -25.46
N VAL A 24 17.79 2.37 -26.43
CA VAL A 24 18.32 3.48 -27.23
C VAL A 24 17.17 4.17 -27.96
N GLY A 25 17.01 5.48 -27.74
CA GLY A 25 15.91 6.28 -28.31
C GLY A 25 14.82 6.68 -27.31
N ASP A 26 14.84 6.12 -26.10
CA ASP A 26 13.98 6.58 -24.99
C ASP A 26 14.45 7.97 -24.48
N PRO A 27 13.55 8.96 -24.32
CA PRO A 27 13.88 10.24 -23.68
C PRO A 27 14.48 10.12 -22.27
N LEU A 28 14.27 8.99 -21.60
CA LEU A 28 14.81 8.66 -20.28
C LEU A 28 15.92 7.61 -20.34
N TYR A 29 16.49 7.37 -21.53
CA TYR A 29 17.53 6.37 -21.74
C TYR A 29 18.66 6.49 -20.73
N ALA A 30 18.98 5.37 -20.08
CA ALA A 30 20.05 5.23 -19.09
C ALA A 30 19.94 6.21 -17.90
N ILE A 31 18.72 6.64 -17.54
CA ILE A 31 18.49 7.45 -16.35
C ILE A 31 19.01 6.73 -15.11
N GLN A 32 19.80 7.43 -14.29
CA GLN A 32 20.32 6.86 -13.04
C GLN A 32 19.31 7.04 -11.91
N PRO A 33 19.18 6.06 -10.99
CA PRO A 33 18.27 6.17 -9.84
C PRO A 33 18.54 7.39 -8.95
N ASP A 34 19.80 7.80 -8.86
CA ASP A 34 20.23 8.95 -8.06
C ASP A 34 19.74 10.28 -8.63
N ILE A 35 19.49 10.37 -9.94
CA ILE A 35 18.87 11.54 -10.58
C ILE A 35 17.42 11.67 -10.11
N LEU A 36 16.69 10.55 -10.05
CA LEU A 36 15.28 10.51 -9.64
C LEU A 36 15.08 10.76 -8.15
N THR A 37 16.10 10.51 -7.33
CA THR A 37 16.03 10.68 -5.86
C THR A 37 16.83 11.87 -5.35
N GLY A 38 17.57 12.57 -6.22
CA GLY A 38 18.39 13.73 -5.85
C GLY A 38 19.53 13.38 -4.89
N HIS A 39 20.20 12.25 -5.09
CA HIS A 39 21.32 11.79 -4.25
C HIS A 39 22.67 11.87 -4.97
N GLY A 40 23.76 11.75 -4.20
CA GLY A 40 25.12 11.73 -4.75
C GLY A 40 25.48 13.01 -5.51
N ALA A 41 26.01 12.86 -6.73
CA ALA A 41 26.35 13.97 -7.61
C ALA A 41 25.13 14.83 -8.02
N TYR A 42 23.91 14.32 -7.82
CA TYR A 42 22.67 14.92 -8.24
C TYR A 42 21.89 15.60 -7.11
N ALA A 43 22.49 15.69 -5.90
CA ALA A 43 21.88 16.36 -4.75
C ALA A 43 21.93 17.91 -4.84
N SER A 44 22.77 18.46 -5.72
CA SER A 44 22.91 19.90 -5.90
C SER A 44 21.66 20.50 -6.60
N PRO A 45 21.00 21.52 -6.02
CA PRO A 45 19.85 22.18 -6.65
C PRO A 45 20.18 22.77 -8.02
N ASN A 46 21.39 23.29 -8.20
CA ASN A 46 21.84 23.86 -9.47
C ASN A 46 21.92 22.81 -10.59
N VAL A 47 22.22 21.56 -10.23
CA VAL A 47 22.24 20.43 -11.16
C VAL A 47 20.81 19.95 -11.46
N GLN A 48 19.91 20.00 -10.47
CA GLN A 48 18.52 19.57 -10.66
C GLN A 48 17.71 20.52 -11.55
N LEU A 49 17.99 21.83 -11.52
CA LEU A 49 17.25 22.84 -12.29
C LEU A 49 17.30 22.66 -13.81
N ILE A 50 18.33 21.99 -14.32
CA ILE A 50 18.53 21.79 -15.76
C ILE A 50 17.88 20.49 -16.28
N TYR A 51 17.25 19.71 -15.41
CA TYR A 51 16.65 18.44 -15.83
C TYR A 51 15.40 18.65 -16.69
N PRO A 52 15.15 17.76 -17.66
CA PRO A 52 13.89 17.72 -18.37
C PRO A 52 12.70 17.58 -17.41
N ILE A 53 11.61 18.28 -17.69
CA ILE A 53 10.39 18.26 -16.87
C ILE A 53 9.87 16.84 -16.60
N VAL A 54 10.02 15.94 -17.56
CA VAL A 54 9.62 14.53 -17.46
C VAL A 54 10.35 13.80 -16.31
N MET A 55 11.61 14.16 -16.02
CA MET A 55 12.37 13.58 -14.92
C MET A 55 11.85 14.08 -13.56
N HIS A 56 11.46 15.34 -13.46
CA HIS A 56 10.84 15.89 -12.25
C HIS A 56 9.48 15.24 -11.96
N GLN A 57 8.65 15.08 -12.99
CA GLN A 57 7.35 14.41 -12.88
C GLN A 57 7.50 12.95 -12.45
N LEU A 58 8.47 12.24 -13.03
CA LEU A 58 8.77 10.86 -12.67
C LEU A 58 9.26 10.77 -11.22
N SER A 59 10.23 11.60 -10.84
CA SER A 59 10.75 11.72 -9.48
C SER A 59 9.63 11.95 -8.45
N GLN A 60 8.75 12.94 -8.70
CA GLN A 60 7.60 13.24 -7.85
C GLN A 60 6.65 12.05 -7.71
N SER A 61 6.33 11.38 -8.82
CA SER A 61 5.41 10.24 -8.84
C SER A 61 5.95 9.07 -8.01
N LEU A 62 7.25 8.78 -8.14
CA LEU A 62 7.90 7.72 -7.38
C LEU A 62 8.01 8.06 -5.89
N ALA A 63 8.31 9.32 -5.55
CA ALA A 63 8.36 9.78 -4.16
C ALA A 63 6.99 9.67 -3.48
N LEU A 64 5.92 10.11 -4.16
CA LEU A 64 4.55 10.00 -3.66
C LEU A 64 4.15 8.53 -3.47
N LYS A 65 4.45 7.68 -4.46
CA LYS A 65 4.19 6.24 -4.37
C LYS A 65 4.92 5.61 -3.18
N ALA A 66 6.17 5.97 -2.94
CA ALA A 66 6.94 5.47 -1.80
C ALA A 66 6.36 5.92 -0.46
N ILE A 67 5.87 7.16 -0.35
CA ILE A 67 5.18 7.66 0.84
C ILE A 67 3.91 6.85 1.11
N LEU A 68 3.13 6.57 0.07
CA LEU A 68 1.87 5.82 0.19
C LEU A 68 2.08 4.33 0.48
N LEU A 69 3.18 3.74 0.00
CA LEU A 69 3.49 2.32 0.18
C LEU A 69 4.11 1.99 1.53
N VAL A 70 4.68 2.97 2.23
CA VAL A 70 5.33 2.72 3.51
C VAL A 70 4.28 2.86 4.62
N PRO A 71 3.84 1.75 5.23
CA PRO A 71 2.91 1.80 6.33
C PRO A 71 3.55 2.53 7.49
N ASP A 72 2.73 3.28 8.19
CA ASP A 72 3.15 4.00 9.36
C ASP A 72 3.53 3.03 10.46
N LYS A 73 4.76 3.14 10.97
CA LYS A 73 5.24 2.38 12.13
C LYS A 73 4.54 2.82 13.44
N LYS A 74 3.24 3.04 13.43
CA LYS A 74 2.41 3.22 14.61
C LYS A 74 1.25 2.24 14.53
N LYS A 75 1.46 1.14 15.28
CA LYS A 75 0.69 -0.11 15.32
C LYS A 75 0.69 -0.85 13.97
N PRO A 76 0.91 -2.17 13.97
CA PRO A 76 0.51 -2.97 12.81
C PRO A 76 -0.97 -2.67 12.57
N LEU A 77 -1.34 -2.50 11.29
CA LEU A 77 -2.73 -2.66 10.88
C LEU A 77 -3.24 -3.97 11.53
N PRO A 78 -4.53 -4.09 11.88
CA PRO A 78 -5.10 -5.36 12.30
C PRO A 78 -5.05 -6.37 11.13
N ASP A 79 -3.84 -6.82 10.82
CA ASP A 79 -3.50 -7.80 9.82
C ASP A 79 -3.71 -9.15 10.46
N ALA A 80 -4.76 -9.85 10.02
CA ALA A 80 -4.94 -11.30 10.16
C ALA A 80 -4.99 -11.91 11.58
N SER A 81 -4.75 -11.13 12.66
CA SER A 81 -4.74 -11.60 14.05
C SER A 81 -6.14 -11.75 14.63
N ILE A 82 -7.07 -10.88 14.22
CA ILE A 82 -8.47 -10.93 14.65
C ILE A 82 -9.20 -11.94 13.77
N LYS A 83 -9.20 -13.19 14.21
CA LYS A 83 -10.01 -14.27 13.65
C LYS A 83 -11.20 -14.56 14.55
N GLN A 84 -12.28 -15.03 13.95
CA GLN A 84 -13.40 -15.58 14.70
C GLN A 84 -12.94 -16.87 15.39
N GLY A 85 -13.15 -16.96 16.70
CA GLY A 85 -12.89 -18.18 17.45
C GLY A 85 -13.76 -19.35 16.97
N ALA A 86 -13.33 -20.59 17.24
CA ALA A 86 -14.05 -21.79 16.83
C ALA A 86 -15.49 -21.84 17.38
N SER A 87 -15.71 -21.31 18.59
CA SER A 87 -17.00 -21.24 19.27
C SER A 87 -17.52 -19.81 19.46
N GLU A 88 -16.87 -18.82 18.84
CA GLU A 88 -17.24 -17.42 18.99
C GLU A 88 -18.41 -17.06 18.07
N SER A 89 -19.38 -16.29 18.59
CA SER A 89 -20.47 -15.79 17.75
C SER A 89 -19.94 -14.79 16.72
N TYR A 90 -20.56 -14.76 15.55
CA TYR A 90 -20.17 -13.82 14.50
C TYR A 90 -20.29 -12.35 14.95
N SER A 91 -21.32 -12.02 15.73
CA SER A 91 -21.50 -10.66 16.28
C SER A 91 -20.35 -10.23 17.19
N GLN A 92 -19.91 -11.08 18.11
CA GLN A 92 -18.80 -10.78 19.01
C GLN A 92 -17.50 -10.57 18.24
N PHE A 93 -17.27 -11.38 17.21
CA PHE A 93 -16.13 -11.22 16.31
C PHE A 93 -16.18 -9.88 15.57
N ILE A 94 -17.33 -9.52 15.01
CA ILE A 94 -17.52 -8.26 14.27
C ILE A 94 -17.31 -7.04 15.17
N ASP A 95 -17.81 -7.08 16.41
CA ASP A 95 -17.60 -5.99 17.37
C ASP A 95 -16.10 -5.79 17.69
N ARG A 96 -15.35 -6.89 17.90
CA ARG A 96 -13.89 -6.83 18.11
C ARG A 96 -13.16 -6.30 16.88
N LEU A 97 -13.58 -6.72 15.68
CA LEU A 97 -12.99 -6.27 14.42
C LEU A 97 -13.23 -4.77 14.19
N ALA A 98 -14.46 -4.30 14.42
CA ALA A 98 -14.82 -2.90 14.30
C ALA A 98 -14.07 -2.02 15.32
N ALA A 99 -13.97 -2.47 16.57
CA ALA A 99 -13.21 -1.77 17.60
C ALA A 99 -11.72 -1.64 17.24
N ALA A 100 -11.11 -2.72 16.72
CA ALA A 100 -9.70 -2.71 16.34
C ALA A 100 -9.42 -1.80 15.13
N LEU A 101 -10.32 -1.78 14.14
CA LEU A 101 -10.18 -0.90 12.98
C LEU A 101 -10.40 0.57 13.33
N LYS A 102 -11.33 0.87 14.25
CA LYS A 102 -11.54 2.23 14.78
C LYS A 102 -10.32 2.76 15.53
N ASP A 103 -9.62 1.87 16.25
CA ASP A 103 -8.40 2.20 16.99
C ASP A 103 -7.14 2.23 16.10
N THR A 104 -7.28 2.02 14.79
CA THR A 104 -6.19 2.07 13.82
C THR A 104 -6.00 3.52 13.34
N PRO A 105 -4.92 4.22 13.74
CA PRO A 105 -4.64 5.56 13.27
C PRO A 105 -4.28 5.54 11.77
N ASP A 106 -4.51 6.65 11.09
CA ASP A 106 -4.05 6.92 9.72
C ASP A 106 -4.84 6.20 8.57
N LEU A 107 -6.00 5.59 8.84
CA LEU A 107 -6.92 5.11 7.78
C LEU A 107 -8.07 6.10 7.53
N THR A 108 -8.40 6.35 6.26
CA THR A 108 -9.63 7.06 5.89
C THR A 108 -10.84 6.17 6.16
N THR A 109 -12.00 6.76 6.43
CA THR A 109 -13.26 6.02 6.68
C THR A 109 -13.57 5.05 5.54
N GLU A 110 -13.35 5.45 4.29
CA GLU A 110 -13.58 4.58 3.13
C GLU A 110 -12.67 3.34 3.10
N VAL A 111 -11.40 3.49 3.49
CA VAL A 111 -10.47 2.36 3.56
C VAL A 111 -10.80 1.47 4.76
N GLN A 112 -11.22 2.04 5.89
CA GLN A 112 -11.69 1.28 7.05
C GLN A 112 -12.90 0.41 6.69
N ASP A 113 -13.88 0.96 5.97
CA ASP A 113 -15.09 0.22 5.58
C ASP A 113 -14.77 -0.93 4.62
N LYS A 114 -13.93 -0.68 3.60
CA LYS A 114 -13.48 -1.72 2.66
C LYS A 114 -12.68 -2.83 3.34
N LEU A 115 -11.78 -2.44 4.26
CA LEU A 115 -10.97 -3.39 5.01
C LEU A 115 -11.82 -4.19 5.99
N PHE A 116 -12.78 -3.55 6.67
CA PHE A 116 -13.76 -4.21 7.54
C PHE A 116 -14.56 -5.26 6.78
N CYS A 117 -15.15 -4.92 5.63
CA CYS A 117 -15.92 -5.88 4.83
C CYS A 117 -15.09 -7.08 4.38
N THR A 118 -13.83 -6.85 3.98
CA THR A 118 -12.92 -7.92 3.55
C THR A 118 -12.57 -8.84 4.73
N LEU A 119 -12.14 -8.28 5.86
CA LEU A 119 -11.75 -9.06 7.05
C LEU A 119 -12.95 -9.76 7.70
N ALA A 120 -14.14 -9.15 7.66
CA ALA A 120 -15.37 -9.73 8.18
C ALA A 120 -15.76 -11.02 7.46
N PHE A 121 -15.30 -11.23 6.22
CA PHE A 121 -15.47 -12.49 5.49
C PHE A 121 -14.25 -13.40 5.67
N ASP A 122 -13.05 -12.89 5.38
CA ASP A 122 -11.82 -13.68 5.30
C ASP A 122 -11.35 -14.25 6.64
N ASN A 123 -11.70 -13.61 7.76
CA ASN A 123 -11.28 -14.04 9.09
C ASN A 123 -12.34 -14.82 9.86
N THR A 124 -13.43 -15.22 9.21
CA THR A 124 -14.47 -16.07 9.82
C THR A 124 -14.01 -17.50 9.97
N ASN A 125 -14.60 -18.19 10.94
CA ASN A 125 -14.43 -19.63 11.10
C ASN A 125 -15.14 -20.39 9.96
N SER A 126 -14.83 -21.67 9.80
CA SER A 126 -15.31 -22.48 8.67
C SER A 126 -16.84 -22.58 8.60
N CYS A 127 -17.52 -22.65 9.74
CA CYS A 127 -18.98 -22.71 9.81
C CYS A 127 -19.61 -21.41 9.30
N THR A 128 -19.19 -20.26 9.86
CA THR A 128 -19.71 -18.95 9.47
C THR A 128 -19.35 -18.62 8.02
N ARG A 129 -18.14 -18.95 7.55
CA ARG A 129 -17.74 -18.77 6.15
C ARG A 129 -18.67 -19.50 5.18
N THR A 130 -19.05 -20.73 5.51
CA THR A 130 -19.96 -21.54 4.68
C THR A 130 -21.32 -20.89 4.57
N ILE A 131 -21.86 -20.40 5.69
CA ILE A 131 -23.14 -19.68 5.72
C ILE A 131 -23.05 -18.39 4.89
N LEU A 132 -21.99 -17.59 5.07
CA LEU A 132 -21.81 -16.34 4.31
C LEU A 132 -21.66 -16.60 2.81
N ALA A 133 -20.89 -17.61 2.41
CA ALA A 133 -20.70 -17.99 1.00
C ALA A 133 -22.02 -18.38 0.31
N PHE A 134 -22.95 -18.97 1.06
CA PHE A 134 -24.29 -19.30 0.56
C PHE A 134 -25.11 -18.05 0.20
N TYR A 135 -24.97 -16.97 0.98
CA TYR A 135 -25.69 -15.71 0.73
C TYR A 135 -24.96 -14.77 -0.24
N THR A 136 -23.66 -14.92 -0.45
CA THR A 136 -22.87 -14.08 -1.36
C THR A 136 -22.72 -14.64 -2.78
N SER A 137 -23.05 -15.92 -3.00
CA SER A 137 -23.25 -16.42 -4.36
C SER A 137 -24.58 -15.92 -4.93
N PRO A 138 -24.59 -15.15 -6.04
CA PRO A 138 -25.83 -14.88 -6.75
C PRO A 138 -26.42 -16.23 -7.17
N GLY A 139 -27.65 -16.50 -6.74
CA GLY A 139 -28.31 -17.78 -6.93
C GLY A 139 -28.18 -18.28 -8.36
N LYS A 140 -27.60 -19.47 -8.52
CA LYS A 140 -27.96 -20.32 -9.66
C LYS A 140 -29.38 -20.79 -9.38
N SER A 141 -30.35 -20.02 -9.89
CA SER A 141 -31.70 -20.49 -10.12
C SER A 141 -31.64 -21.73 -10.99
N SER A 142 -32.33 -22.78 -10.56
CA SER A 142 -32.56 -24.04 -11.26
C SER A 142 -33.03 -23.88 -12.70
#